data_AF-L1QGB9-F1
#
_entry.id   AF-L1QGB9-F1
#
_cell.length_a   1.000
_cell.length_b   1.000
_cell.length_c   1.000
_cell.angle_alpha   90.00
_cell.angle_beta   90.00
_cell.angle_gamma   90.00
#
_symmetry.space_group_name_H-M   'P 1'
#
loop_
_entity.id
_entity.type
_entity.pdbx_description
1 polymer ?
#
loop_
_entity_poly.entity_id
_entity_poly.type
_entity_poly.pdbx_seq_one_letter_code
_entity_poly.pdbx_strand_id
1 'polypeptide(L)'
;MQQVIQKNNLTVNQKQAIEMLSIGKSITETSCELNIGRSTIYSWFDNKNFKSELNKALDKKLTWLTFQGLTEIEDILLHSLNPNHKLKAFEIIAKLSEHFKEEPITNTKHSNLANITLEEILEEANNF
;
A
#
# COMPACT_ATOMS: atom_id res chain seq x y z
N MET A 1 10.42 18.25 35.31
CA MET A 1 9.30 18.41 34.37
C MET A 1 9.12 17.11 33.62
N GLN A 2 8.17 16.28 34.05
CA GLN A 2 7.84 15.03 33.37
C GLN A 2 6.94 15.36 32.17
N GLN A 3 7.43 15.14 30.95
CA GLN A 3 6.56 15.07 29.78
C GLN A 3 5.74 13.79 29.90
N VAL A 4 4.43 13.94 30.07
CA VAL A 4 3.48 12.84 30.03
C VAL A 4 3.50 12.28 28.62
N ILE A 5 4.11 11.12 28.44
CA ILE A 5 3.96 10.27 27.26
C ILE A 5 2.46 9.96 27.17
N GLN A 6 1.73 10.61 26.25
CA GLN A 6 0.34 10.25 25.96
C GLN A 6 0.34 8.83 25.37
N LYS A 7 0.16 7.85 26.23
CA LYS A 7 -0.07 6.46 25.85
C LYS A 7 -1.33 6.44 24.98
N ASN A 8 -1.23 5.90 23.76
CA ASN A 8 -2.34 5.67 22.83
C ASN A 8 -3.46 4.85 23.52
N ASN A 9 -4.36 5.52 24.24
CA ASN A 9 -5.43 4.87 24.97
C ASN A 9 -6.62 4.62 24.04
N LEU A 10 -6.44 3.70 23.09
CA LEU A 10 -7.54 3.05 22.42
C LEU A 10 -8.07 1.91 23.29
N THR A 11 -9.39 1.84 23.42
CA THR A 11 -10.07 0.69 24.03
C THR A 11 -9.84 -0.58 23.22
N VAL A 12 -10.10 -1.74 23.83
CA VAL A 12 -10.00 -3.04 23.13
C VAL A 12 -10.91 -3.06 21.90
N ASN A 13 -12.17 -2.62 22.04
CA ASN A 13 -13.13 -2.59 20.94
C ASN A 13 -12.70 -1.64 19.82
N GLN A 14 -12.07 -0.50 20.15
CA GLN A 14 -11.53 0.41 19.15
C GLN A 14 -10.38 -0.20 18.35
N LYS A 15 -9.48 -0.93 19.01
CA LYS A 15 -8.38 -1.63 18.33
C LYS A 15 -8.91 -2.73 17.40
N GLN A 16 -9.85 -3.53 17.88
CA GLN A 16 -10.49 -4.57 17.07
C GLN A 16 -11.25 -3.96 15.88
N ALA A 17 -11.96 -2.85 16.09
CA ALA A 17 -12.63 -2.14 15.00
C ALA A 17 -11.63 -1.63 13.96
N ILE A 18 -10.49 -1.08 14.38
CA ILE A 18 -9.42 -0.65 13.45
C ILE A 18 -8.93 -1.83 12.61
N GLU A 19 -8.64 -2.97 13.22
CA GLU A 19 -8.20 -4.17 12.50
C GLU A 19 -9.25 -4.60 11.45
N MET A 20 -10.52 -4.68 11.85
CA MET A 20 -11.62 -5.09 10.96
C MET A 20 -11.85 -4.12 9.81
N LEU A 21 -11.87 -2.81 10.09
CA LEU A 21 -12.03 -1.79 9.07
C LEU A 21 -10.82 -1.77 8.12
N SER A 22 -9.60 -2.00 8.63
CA SER A 22 -8.38 -2.00 7.82
C SER A 22 -8.30 -3.17 6.83
N ILE A 23 -9.03 -4.27 7.08
CA ILE A 23 -9.15 -5.40 6.14
C ILE A 23 -10.36 -5.29 5.21
N GLY A 24 -11.09 -4.17 5.25
CA GLY A 24 -12.20 -3.87 4.33
C GLY A 24 -13.58 -4.24 4.84
N LYS A 25 -13.76 -4.61 6.11
CA LYS A 25 -15.10 -4.79 6.67
C LYS A 25 -15.84 -3.46 6.75
N SER A 26 -17.13 -3.49 6.50
CA SER A 26 -18.00 -2.33 6.67
C SER A 26 -18.22 -1.98 8.14
N ILE A 27 -18.69 -0.76 8.41
CA ILE A 27 -19.10 -0.32 9.75
C ILE A 27 -20.24 -1.20 10.28
N THR A 28 -21.15 -1.65 9.42
CA THR A 28 -22.25 -2.53 9.80
C THR A 28 -21.74 -3.89 10.26
N GLU A 29 -20.87 -4.54 9.49
CA GLU A 29 -20.28 -5.83 9.88
C GLU A 29 -19.47 -5.71 11.17
N THR A 30 -18.64 -4.67 11.27
CA THR A 30 -17.84 -4.38 12.47
C THR A 30 -18.73 -4.16 13.71
N SER A 31 -19.84 -3.43 13.55
CA SER A 31 -20.82 -3.21 14.61
C SER A 31 -21.47 -4.51 15.09
N CYS A 32 -21.85 -5.38 14.15
CA CYS A 32 -22.45 -6.66 14.46
C CYS A 32 -21.49 -7.59 15.19
N GLU A 33 -20.26 -7.73 14.71
CA GLU A 33 -19.26 -8.66 15.28
C GLU A 33 -18.72 -8.21 16.63
N LEU A 34 -18.57 -6.90 16.85
CA LEU A 34 -18.13 -6.37 18.13
C LEU A 34 -19.27 -6.16 19.13
N ASN A 35 -20.52 -6.43 18.72
CA ASN A 35 -21.73 -6.21 19.51
C ASN A 35 -21.80 -4.78 20.09
N ILE A 36 -21.52 -3.79 19.25
CA ILE A 36 -21.57 -2.36 19.59
C ILE A 36 -22.48 -1.63 18.61
N GLY A 37 -23.13 -0.54 19.05
CA GLY A 37 -23.95 0.27 18.17
C GLY A 37 -23.12 0.94 17.05
N ARG A 38 -23.67 1.00 15.83
CA ARG A 38 -23.04 1.72 14.70
C ARG A 38 -22.71 3.17 15.04
N SER A 39 -23.59 3.85 15.79
CA SER A 39 -23.37 5.22 16.27
C SER A 39 -22.11 5.35 17.13
N THR A 40 -21.76 4.32 17.91
CA THR A 40 -20.53 4.27 18.68
C THR A 40 -19.30 4.19 17.78
N ILE A 41 -19.35 3.41 16.71
CA ILE A 41 -18.25 3.37 15.73
C ILE A 41 -18.12 4.72 15.02
N TYR A 42 -19.24 5.32 14.60
CA TYR A 42 -19.22 6.65 13.97
C TYR A 42 -18.61 7.71 14.87
N SER A 43 -18.94 7.73 16.17
CA SER A 43 -18.36 8.70 17.10
C SER A 43 -16.86 8.53 17.31
N TRP A 44 -16.30 7.35 17.04
CA TRP A 44 -14.84 7.16 17.07
C TRP A 44 -14.12 7.83 15.91
N PHE A 45 -14.77 8.09 14.78
CA PHE A 45 -14.15 8.83 13.67
C PHE A 45 -13.89 10.31 14.01
N ASP A 46 -14.61 10.87 14.98
CA ASP A 46 -14.34 12.21 15.53
C ASP A 46 -13.14 12.21 16.49
N ASN A 47 -12.71 11.04 16.96
CA ASN A 47 -11.53 10.91 17.82
C ASN A 47 -10.25 10.89 16.97
N LYS A 48 -9.40 11.91 17.15
CA LYS A 48 -8.12 12.05 16.43
C LYS A 48 -7.20 10.83 16.58
N ASN A 49 -7.16 10.22 17.76
CA ASN A 49 -6.30 9.06 18.01
C ASN A 49 -6.79 7.82 17.24
N PHE A 50 -8.09 7.55 17.29
CA PHE A 50 -8.70 6.45 16.52
C PHE A 50 -8.46 6.63 15.02
N LYS A 51 -8.73 7.83 14.49
CA LYS A 51 -8.51 8.14 13.07
C LYS A 51 -7.04 7.98 12.65
N SER A 52 -6.11 8.46 13.48
CA SER A 52 -4.68 8.32 13.23
C SER A 52 -4.25 6.85 13.16
N GLU A 53 -4.66 6.03 14.13
CA GLU A 53 -4.29 4.61 14.16
C GLU A 53 -4.98 3.81 13.05
N LEU A 54 -6.24 4.15 12.70
CA LEU A 54 -6.91 3.57 11.53
C LEU A 54 -6.16 3.87 10.23
N ASN A 55 -5.75 5.12 10.02
CA ASN A 55 -4.98 5.50 8.83
C ASN A 55 -3.65 4.75 8.76
N LYS A 56 -2.91 4.63 9.87
CA LYS A 56 -1.68 3.82 9.90
C LYS A 56 -1.93 2.36 9.52
N ALA A 57 -3.02 1.78 9.99
CA ALA A 57 -3.40 0.41 9.64
C ALA A 57 -3.73 0.28 8.16
N LEU A 58 -4.47 1.25 7.59
CA LEU A 58 -4.78 1.32 6.17
C LEU A 58 -3.52 1.51 5.31
N ASP A 59 -2.61 2.40 5.69
CA ASP A 59 -1.34 2.64 4.99
C ASP A 59 -0.47 1.39 4.98
N LYS A 60 -0.40 0.68 6.12
CA LYS A 60 0.30 -0.61 6.22
C LYS A 60 -0.34 -1.66 5.31
N LYS A 61 -1.67 -1.72 5.27
CA LYS A 61 -2.39 -2.66 4.39
C LYS A 61 -2.17 -2.33 2.92
N LEU A 62 -2.21 -1.05 2.56
CA LEU A 62 -1.94 -0.58 1.21
C LEU A 62 -0.53 -0.92 0.79
N THR A 63 0.46 -0.67 1.64
CA THR A 63 1.88 -1.03 1.40
C THR A 63 2.03 -2.53 1.16
N TRP A 64 1.38 -3.35 1.99
CA TRP A 64 1.39 -4.79 1.82
C TRP A 64 0.74 -5.23 0.49
N LEU A 65 -0.42 -4.65 0.15
CA LEU A 65 -1.11 -4.93 -1.13
C LEU A 65 -0.26 -4.52 -2.33
N THR A 66 0.41 -3.36 -2.26
CA THR A 66 1.33 -2.90 -3.31
C THR A 66 2.47 -3.89 -3.49
N PHE A 67 3.10 -4.33 -2.40
CA PHE A 67 4.18 -5.32 -2.47
C PHE A 67 3.70 -6.64 -3.10
N GLN A 68 2.56 -7.18 -2.65
CA GLN A 68 1.98 -8.40 -3.22
C GLN A 68 1.63 -8.24 -4.71
N GLY A 69 1.04 -7.09 -5.08
CA GLY A 69 0.71 -6.79 -6.47
C GLY A 69 1.94 -6.70 -7.36
N LEU A 70 3.03 -6.10 -6.88
CA LEU A 70 4.30 -6.04 -7.60
C LEU A 70 4.91 -7.43 -7.80
N THR A 71 4.87 -8.29 -6.78
CA THR A 71 5.32 -9.68 -6.90
C THR A 71 4.51 -10.46 -7.95
N GLU A 72 3.19 -10.28 -7.99
CA GLU A 72 2.34 -10.93 -9.00
C GLU A 72 2.65 -10.41 -10.42
N ILE A 73 2.91 -9.10 -10.57
CA ILE A 73 3.31 -8.51 -11.85
C ILE A 73 4.65 -9.09 -12.33
N GLU A 74 5.62 -9.23 -11.42
CA GLU A 74 6.91 -9.88 -11.70
C GLU A 74 6.72 -11.32 -12.18
N ASP A 75 5.88 -12.10 -11.49
CA ASP A 75 5.56 -13.48 -11.89
C ASP A 75 4.96 -13.54 -13.30
N ILE A 76 4.02 -12.64 -13.61
CA ILE A 76 3.41 -12.54 -14.96
C ILE A 76 4.48 -12.24 -16.01
N LEU A 77 5.42 -11.34 -15.76
CA LEU A 77 6.47 -11.00 -16.72
C LEU A 77 7.39 -12.18 -17.02
N LEU A 78 7.85 -12.87 -15.97
CA LEU A 78 8.82 -13.95 -16.07
C LEU A 78 8.19 -15.23 -16.62
N HIS A 79 6.97 -15.56 -16.18
CA HIS A 79 6.42 -16.90 -16.34
C HIS A 79 5.16 -16.98 -17.21
N SER A 80 4.48 -15.87 -17.52
CA SER A 80 3.24 -15.95 -18.32
C SER A 80 3.53 -16.40 -19.76
N LEU A 81 2.84 -17.43 -20.23
CA LEU A 81 2.91 -17.86 -21.63
C LEU A 81 2.03 -17.02 -22.56
N ASN A 82 1.25 -16.08 -22.01
CA ASN A 82 0.36 -15.22 -22.79
C ASN A 82 1.02 -13.85 -23.03
N PRO A 83 1.40 -13.51 -24.29
CA PRO A 83 2.04 -12.23 -24.61
C PRO A 83 1.21 -11.01 -24.20
N ASN A 84 -0.12 -11.10 -24.24
CA ASN A 84 -1.00 -10.01 -23.82
C ASN A 84 -0.95 -9.76 -22.30
N HIS A 85 -0.70 -10.79 -21.50
CA HIS A 85 -0.54 -10.62 -20.05
C HIS A 85 0.81 -9.94 -19.75
N LYS A 86 1.89 -10.34 -20.43
CA LYS A 86 3.18 -9.67 -20.33
C LYS A 86 3.11 -8.21 -20.75
N LEU A 87 2.46 -7.91 -21.88
CA LEU A 87 2.29 -6.53 -22.35
C LEU A 87 1.57 -5.66 -21.32
N LYS A 88 0.46 -6.15 -20.74
CA LYS A 88 -0.25 -5.43 -19.67
C LYS A 88 0.61 -5.23 -18.42
N ALA A 89 1.40 -6.22 -18.03
CA ALA A 89 2.33 -6.10 -16.91
C ALA A 89 3.40 -5.02 -17.17
N PHE A 90 3.96 -4.99 -18.39
CA PHE A 90 4.87 -3.92 -18.83
C PHE A 90 4.21 -2.54 -18.81
N GLU A 91 2.96 -2.42 -19.31
CA GLU A 91 2.22 -1.15 -19.27
C GLU A 91 2.02 -0.64 -17.83
N ILE A 92 1.75 -1.54 -16.88
CA ILE A 92 1.60 -1.17 -15.47
C ILE A 92 2.93 -0.67 -14.91
N ILE A 93 4.04 -1.37 -15.16
CA ILE A 93 5.38 -0.95 -14.70
C ILE A 93 5.80 0.36 -15.33
N ALA A 94 5.55 0.56 -16.63
CA ALA A 94 5.86 1.80 -17.32
C ALA A 94 5.14 2.99 -16.67
N LYS A 95 3.83 2.89 -16.42
CA LYS A 95 3.05 3.91 -15.71
C LYS A 95 3.57 4.18 -14.30
N LEU A 96 3.92 3.12 -13.56
CA LEU A 96 4.51 3.27 -12.23
C LEU A 96 5.86 4.01 -12.31
N SER A 97 6.71 3.66 -13.28
CA SER A 97 8.03 4.28 -13.48
C SER A 97 7.93 5.76 -13.84
N GLU A 98 6.93 6.16 -14.62
CA GLU A 98 6.68 7.57 -14.97
C GLU A 98 6.31 8.39 -13.74
N HIS A 99 5.53 7.83 -12.81
CA HIS A 99 5.24 8.47 -11.53
C HIS A 99 6.46 8.64 -10.62
N PHE A 100 7.53 7.87 -10.82
CA PHE A 100 8.80 8.04 -10.09
C PHE A 100 9.79 9.00 -10.77
N LYS A 101 9.49 9.51 -11.98
CA LYS A 101 10.36 10.45 -12.71
C LYS A 101 10.21 11.92 -12.29
N GLU A 102 9.31 12.23 -11.35
CA GLU A 102 9.06 13.59 -10.86
C GLU A 102 9.64 13.85 -9.45
N GLU A 103 10.95 13.67 -9.26
CA GLU A 103 11.73 14.51 -8.34
C GLU A 103 13.12 14.76 -8.96
N PRO A 104 13.54 16.01 -9.21
CA PRO A 104 14.90 16.28 -9.61
C PRO A 104 15.84 15.87 -8.47
N ILE A 105 16.66 14.86 -8.74
CA ILE A 105 17.73 14.40 -7.85
C ILE A 105 18.67 15.59 -7.61
N THR A 106 18.49 16.33 -6.53
CA THR A 106 19.49 17.29 -6.06
C THR A 106 20.65 16.50 -5.47
N ASN A 107 21.62 16.19 -6.33
CA ASN A 107 23.01 15.87 -6.01
C ASN A 107 23.28 15.28 -4.61
N THR A 108 23.14 13.96 -4.50
CA THR A 108 23.97 13.17 -3.58
C THR A 108 24.70 12.12 -4.39
N LYS A 109 26.01 12.36 -4.58
CA LYS A 109 26.96 11.36 -5.04
C LYS A 109 26.83 10.13 -4.14
N HIS A 110 26.32 9.01 -4.65
CA HIS A 110 26.76 7.67 -4.26
C HIS A 110 26.33 6.61 -5.29
N SER A 111 27.35 6.04 -5.95
CA SER A 111 27.51 4.68 -6.49
C SER A 111 26.43 4.02 -7.37
N ASN A 112 26.80 3.87 -8.65
CA ASN A 112 26.60 2.72 -9.54
C ASN A 112 25.35 1.83 -9.31
N LEU A 113 24.25 2.21 -9.96
CA LEU A 113 23.34 1.25 -10.57
C LEU A 113 23.37 1.55 -12.07
N ALA A 114 23.66 0.53 -12.87
CA ALA A 114 23.76 0.66 -14.32
C ALA A 114 22.44 1.20 -14.88
N ASN A 115 22.54 2.31 -15.61
CA ASN A 115 21.42 2.88 -16.37
C ASN A 115 21.11 1.93 -17.53
N ILE A 116 20.26 0.93 -17.29
CA ILE A 116 19.66 0.16 -18.38
C ILE A 116 18.54 1.01 -18.97
N THR A 117 18.62 1.26 -20.27
CA THR A 117 17.67 2.10 -21.00
C THR A 117 16.48 1.27 -21.48
N LEU A 118 15.31 1.90 -21.65
CA LEU A 118 14.10 1.25 -22.16
C LEU A 118 14.32 0.61 -23.55
N GLU A 119 15.27 1.14 -24.32
CA GLU A 119 15.66 0.64 -25.63
C GLU A 119 16.32 -0.75 -25.52
N GLU A 120 17.18 -0.97 -24.53
CA GLU A 120 17.84 -2.26 -24.28
C GLU A 120 16.84 -3.35 -23.85
N ILE A 121 15.82 -3.00 -23.05
CA ILE A 121 14.77 -3.92 -22.59
C ILE A 121 13.87 -4.36 -23.75
N LEU A 122 13.58 -3.46 -24.70
CA LEU A 122 12.76 -3.75 -25.87
C LEU A 122 13.51 -4.56 -26.94
N GLU A 123 14.84 -4.46 -26.99
CA GLU A 123 15.68 -5.23 -27.90
C GLU A 123 15.79 -6.71 -27.46
N GLU A 124 15.84 -6.96 -26.14
CA GLU A 124 15.89 -8.31 -25.58
C GLU A 124 14.55 -9.06 -25.73
N ALA A 125 13.43 -8.35 -25.63
CA ALA A 125 12.09 -8.93 -25.78
C ALA A 125 11.76 -9.36 -27.23
N ASN A 126 12.48 -8.85 -28.24
CA ASN A 126 12.28 -9.20 -29.65
C ASN A 126 13.20 -10.33 -30.14
N ASN A 127 14.13 -10.80 -29.31
CA ASN A 127 15.06 -11.88 -29.64
C ASN A 127 14.67 -13.25 -29.04
N PHE A 128 13.43 -13.40 -28.53
CA PHE A 128 12.85 -14.65 -28.02
C PHE A 128 11.66 -15.12 -28.86
#